data_AF-A0A6M8VFU6-F1
#
_entry.id   AF-A0A6M8VFU6-F1
#
_cell.length_a   1.000
_cell.length_b   1.000
_cell.length_c   1.000
_cell.angle_alpha   90.00
_cell.angle_beta   90.00
_cell.angle_gamma   90.00
#
_symmetry.space_group_name_H-M   'P 1'
#
loop_
_entity.id
_entity.type
_entity.pdbx_description
1 polymer ?
#
loop_
_entity_poly.entity_id
_entity_poly.type
_entity_poly.pdbx_seq_one_letter_code
_entity_poly.pdbx_strand_id
1 'polypeptide(L)'
;MSEKEKDNPELQGLVEKRDQLLAEVKKLKARVTELEGERDTANERADRAEAEVQRITVDNPVDDLLKDVFTVPTDQARKLLDGQFKFERGEDGIALFDAEGERVAGFDADEVKEALQAAGYSKTILLGSRASGSGGTTETQSAKSEPAPRARSYGLR
;
A
#
# COMPACT_ATOMS: atom_id res chain seq x y z
N MET A 1 -1.62 3.75 73.18
CA MET A 1 -0.76 3.17 72.13
C MET A 1 0.66 3.34 72.60
N SER A 2 1.24 2.24 73.07
CA SER A 2 2.42 2.20 73.93
C SER A 2 3.69 2.46 73.12
N GLU A 3 4.66 3.17 73.71
CA GLU A 3 5.96 3.52 73.08
C GLU A 3 6.72 2.33 72.49
N LYS A 4 6.40 1.09 72.87
CA LYS A 4 6.97 -0.14 72.30
C LYS A 4 6.64 -0.41 70.83
N GLU A 5 5.63 0.24 70.25
CA GLU A 5 5.35 0.12 68.80
C GLU A 5 6.25 1.01 67.92
N LYS A 6 6.86 2.07 68.48
CA LYS A 6 7.68 3.02 67.70
C LYS A 6 9.07 2.48 67.33
N ASP A 7 9.58 1.51 68.09
CA ASP A 7 10.94 0.95 67.94
C ASP A 7 10.92 -0.53 67.53
N ASN A 8 9.88 -0.98 66.81
CA ASN A 8 9.90 -2.32 66.22
C ASN A 8 10.61 -2.26 64.84
N PRO A 9 11.84 -2.79 64.70
CA PRO A 9 12.63 -2.69 63.47
C PRO A 9 11.97 -3.39 62.28
N GLU A 10 11.12 -4.40 62.53
CA GLU A 10 10.35 -5.06 61.48
C GLU A 10 9.26 -4.14 60.91
N LEU A 11 8.61 -3.33 61.76
CA LEU A 11 7.63 -2.32 61.34
C LEU A 11 8.31 -1.22 60.52
N GLN A 12 9.51 -0.77 60.92
CA GLN A 12 10.28 0.21 60.14
C GLN A 12 10.69 -0.36 58.77
N GLY A 13 11.22 -1.59 58.73
CA GLY A 13 11.57 -2.25 57.46
C GLY A 13 10.37 -2.50 56.54
N LEU A 14 9.17 -2.75 57.09
CA LEU A 14 7.94 -2.85 56.31
C LEU A 14 7.51 -1.49 55.73
N VAL A 15 7.65 -0.40 56.50
CA VAL A 15 7.35 0.95 56.03
C VAL A 15 8.30 1.35 54.90
N GLU A 16 9.61 1.12 55.07
CA GLU A 16 10.62 1.42 54.03
C GLU A 16 10.36 0.64 52.74
N LYS A 17 10.09 -0.67 52.83
CA LYS A 17 9.74 -1.49 51.65
C LYS A 17 8.45 -1.00 51.00
N ARG A 18 7.44 -0.63 51.78
CA ARG A 18 6.19 -0.07 51.25
C ARG A 18 6.46 1.23 50.51
N ASP A 19 7.29 2.10 51.04
CA ASP A 19 7.63 3.38 50.39
C ASP A 19 8.45 3.17 49.11
N GLN A 20 9.38 2.22 49.11
CA GLN A 20 10.12 1.80 47.93
C GLN A 20 9.18 1.26 46.84
N LEU A 21 8.30 0.31 47.18
CA LEU A 21 7.34 -0.26 46.23
C LEU A 21 6.37 0.81 45.70
N LEU A 22 5.93 1.75 46.54
CA LEU A 22 5.11 2.88 46.09
C LEU A 22 5.85 3.78 45.10
N ALA A 23 7.14 4.03 45.33
CA ALA A 23 7.97 4.80 44.40
C ALA A 23 8.14 4.07 43.06
N GLU A 24 8.39 2.76 43.09
CA GLU A 24 8.50 1.92 41.90
C GLU A 24 7.18 1.87 41.12
N VAL A 25 6.04 1.69 41.79
CA VAL A 25 4.71 1.72 41.16
C VAL A 25 4.45 3.07 40.51
N LYS A 26 4.80 4.19 41.16
CA LYS A 26 4.67 5.52 40.57
C LYS A 26 5.54 5.66 39.31
N LYS A 27 6.78 5.19 39.35
CA LYS A 27 7.70 5.20 38.21
C LYS A 27 7.18 4.35 37.05
N LEU A 28 6.69 3.15 37.34
CA LEU A 28 6.12 2.24 36.34
C LEU A 28 4.86 2.84 35.72
N LYS A 29 3.96 3.44 36.52
CA LYS A 29 2.79 4.14 35.99
C LYS A 29 3.17 5.29 35.05
N ALA A 30 4.15 6.11 35.45
CA ALA A 30 4.64 7.18 34.58
C ALA A 30 5.20 6.63 33.26
N ARG A 31 5.97 5.53 33.32
CA ARG A 31 6.51 4.88 32.11
C ARG A 31 5.42 4.26 31.24
N VAL A 32 4.38 3.68 31.83
CA VAL A 32 3.22 3.15 31.07
C VAL A 32 2.53 4.29 30.32
N THR A 33 2.23 5.40 30.99
CA THR A 33 1.61 6.57 30.34
C THR A 33 2.47 7.13 29.20
N GLU A 34 3.79 7.18 29.39
CA GLU A 34 4.73 7.60 28.34
C GLU A 34 4.68 6.64 27.13
N LEU A 35 4.77 5.33 27.36
CA LEU A 35 4.73 4.31 26.30
C LEU A 35 3.38 4.27 25.58
N GLU A 36 2.28 4.51 26.29
CA GLU A 36 0.94 4.63 25.67
C GLU A 36 0.91 5.83 24.72
N GLY A 37 1.46 6.98 25.12
CA GLY A 37 1.57 8.15 24.24
C GLY A 37 2.48 7.93 23.03
N GLU A 38 3.60 7.24 23.21
CA GLU A 38 4.50 6.85 22.11
C GLU A 38 3.80 5.91 21.12
N ARG A 39 3.08 4.90 21.62
CA ARG A 39 2.31 3.97 20.79
C ARG A 39 1.24 4.71 19.99
N ASP A 40 0.47 5.59 20.61
CA ASP A 40 -0.62 6.30 19.95
C ASP A 40 -0.06 7.20 18.83
N THR A 41 1.04 7.91 19.10
CA THR A 41 1.75 8.71 18.10
C THR A 41 2.29 7.86 16.95
N ALA A 42 2.83 6.67 17.25
CA ALA A 42 3.34 5.74 16.24
C ALA A 42 2.21 5.21 15.34
N ASN A 43 1.05 4.86 15.92
CA ASN A 43 -0.12 4.42 15.18
C ASN A 43 -0.64 5.52 14.26
N GLU A 44 -0.79 6.75 14.75
CA GLU A 44 -1.19 7.89 13.90
C GLU A 44 -0.23 8.15 12.74
N ARG A 45 1.06 7.85 12.92
CA ARG A 45 2.06 7.96 11.87
C ARG A 45 1.94 6.80 10.87
N ALA A 46 1.71 5.59 11.35
CA ALA A 46 1.50 4.40 10.53
C ALA A 46 0.26 4.58 9.66
N ASP A 47 -0.89 4.95 10.22
CA ASP A 47 -2.15 5.16 9.50
C ASP A 47 -1.99 6.20 8.39
N ARG A 48 -1.28 7.31 8.67
CA ARG A 48 -0.99 8.35 7.65
C ARG A 48 -0.10 7.82 6.53
N ALA A 49 0.93 7.06 6.88
CA ALA A 49 1.84 6.48 5.90
C ALA A 49 1.13 5.43 5.03
N GLU A 50 0.30 4.58 5.62
CA GLU A 50 -0.50 3.58 4.91
C GLU A 50 -1.49 4.25 3.96
N ALA A 51 -2.21 5.28 4.41
CA ALA A 51 -3.09 6.05 3.56
C ALA A 51 -2.35 6.73 2.40
N GLU A 52 -1.14 7.26 2.64
CA GLU A 52 -0.32 7.86 1.58
C GLU A 52 0.18 6.82 0.57
N VAL A 53 0.63 5.66 1.04
CA VAL A 53 1.04 4.54 0.18
C VAL A 53 -0.13 4.07 -0.67
N GLN A 54 -1.32 3.88 -0.09
CA GLN A 54 -2.52 3.50 -0.83
C GLN A 54 -2.86 4.54 -1.90
N ARG A 55 -2.84 5.82 -1.53
CA ARG A 55 -3.13 6.92 -2.46
C ARG A 55 -2.17 6.94 -3.64
N ILE A 56 -0.87 6.81 -3.38
CA ILE A 56 0.16 6.90 -4.44
C ILE A 56 0.19 5.63 -5.30
N THR A 57 0.04 4.46 -4.68
CA THR A 57 0.28 3.18 -5.37
C THR A 57 -0.97 2.59 -5.99
N VAL A 58 -2.17 3.02 -5.59
CA VAL A 58 -3.44 2.51 -6.12
C VAL A 58 -4.34 3.65 -6.56
N ASP A 59 -4.69 4.58 -5.67
CA ASP A 59 -5.78 5.52 -5.97
C ASP A 59 -5.44 6.48 -7.10
N ASN A 60 -4.26 7.10 -7.07
CA ASN A 60 -3.81 8.01 -8.13
C ASN A 60 -3.69 7.31 -9.49
N PRO A 61 -3.01 6.15 -9.62
CA PRO A 61 -3.02 5.39 -10.87
C PRO A 61 -4.42 5.05 -11.34
N VAL A 62 -5.29 4.56 -10.45
CA VAL A 62 -6.68 4.21 -10.79
C VAL A 62 -7.43 5.44 -11.27
N ASP A 63 -7.23 6.60 -10.66
CA ASP A 63 -7.86 7.84 -11.10
C ASP A 63 -7.43 8.23 -12.52
N ASP A 64 -6.16 8.05 -12.85
CA ASP A 64 -5.62 8.31 -14.18
C ASP A 64 -6.19 7.31 -15.21
N LEU A 65 -6.23 6.02 -14.87
CA LEU A 65 -6.85 5.00 -15.71
C LEU A 65 -8.33 5.31 -15.98
N LEU A 66 -9.09 5.67 -14.94
CA LEU A 66 -10.51 5.95 -15.05
C LEU A 66 -10.78 7.17 -15.95
N LYS A 67 -9.87 8.16 -16.01
CA LYS A 67 -9.98 9.28 -16.97
C LYS A 67 -9.85 8.84 -18.42
N ASP A 68 -9.11 7.75 -18.67
CA ASP A 68 -8.93 7.16 -20.01
C ASP A 68 -10.04 6.15 -20.37
N VAL A 69 -10.76 5.65 -19.36
CA VAL A 69 -11.85 4.69 -19.50
C VAL A 69 -13.22 5.35 -19.58
N PHE A 70 -13.51 6.36 -18.78
CA PHE A 70 -14.83 6.97 -18.65
C PHE A 70 -14.92 8.37 -19.25
N THR A 71 -16.06 8.68 -19.87
CA THR A 71 -16.38 10.04 -20.33
C THR A 71 -16.81 10.98 -19.19
N VAL A 72 -17.13 10.42 -18.02
CA VAL A 72 -17.57 11.15 -16.83
C VAL A 72 -16.39 11.42 -15.87
N PRO A 73 -16.52 12.40 -14.95
CA PRO A 73 -15.50 12.64 -13.92
C PRO A 73 -15.21 11.39 -13.09
N THR A 74 -13.95 11.23 -12.67
CA THR A 74 -13.46 10.06 -11.92
C THR A 74 -14.28 9.73 -10.67
N ASP A 75 -14.73 10.73 -9.92
CA ASP A 75 -15.58 10.53 -8.73
C ASP A 75 -16.92 9.86 -9.07
N GLN A 76 -17.48 10.15 -10.24
CA GLN A 76 -18.72 9.52 -10.72
C GLN A 76 -18.43 8.12 -11.26
N ALA A 77 -17.34 7.95 -11.99
CA ALA A 77 -16.89 6.63 -12.45
C ALA A 77 -16.69 5.66 -11.26
N ARG A 78 -16.04 6.11 -10.19
CA ARG A 78 -15.86 5.32 -8.95
C ARG A 78 -17.21 4.91 -8.35
N LYS A 79 -18.18 5.83 -8.25
CA LYS A 79 -19.53 5.52 -7.75
C LYS A 79 -20.29 4.55 -8.63
N LEU A 80 -20.04 4.55 -9.94
CA LEU A 80 -20.65 3.61 -10.87
C LEU A 80 -20.06 2.20 -10.76
N LEU A 81 -18.80 2.10 -10.34
CA LEU A 81 -18.12 0.81 -10.10
C LEU A 81 -18.36 0.29 -8.68
N ASP A 82 -18.68 1.18 -7.74
CA ASP A 82 -18.85 0.86 -6.34
C ASP A 82 -19.86 -0.27 -6.12
N GLY A 83 -19.46 -1.27 -5.34
CA GLY A 83 -20.26 -2.45 -5.05
C GLY A 83 -20.26 -3.55 -6.12
N GLN A 84 -19.78 -3.30 -7.34
CA GLN A 84 -19.68 -4.32 -8.41
C GLN A 84 -18.23 -4.63 -8.79
N PHE A 85 -17.35 -3.63 -8.72
CA PHE A 85 -15.96 -3.78 -9.07
C PHE A 85 -15.06 -3.05 -8.09
N LYS A 86 -13.86 -3.60 -7.90
CA LYS A 86 -12.83 -3.00 -7.06
C LYS A 86 -11.46 -3.12 -7.71
N PHE A 87 -10.69 -2.04 -7.63
CA PHE A 87 -9.27 -2.09 -7.96
C PHE A 87 -8.47 -2.49 -6.72
N GLU A 88 -7.69 -3.54 -6.84
CA GLU A 88 -6.78 -3.99 -5.78
C GLU A 88 -5.39 -4.21 -6.33
N ARG A 89 -4.39 -4.05 -5.44
CA ARG A 89 -3.01 -4.35 -5.76
C ARG A 89 -2.72 -5.81 -5.42
N GLY A 90 -2.53 -6.62 -6.46
CA GLY A 90 -2.02 -7.99 -6.36
C GLY A 90 -0.50 -8.07 -6.54
N GLU A 91 0.01 -9.29 -6.67
CA GLU A 91 1.43 -9.57 -6.88
C GLU A 91 1.95 -9.02 -8.21
N ASP A 92 1.11 -9.05 -9.26
CA ASP A 92 1.44 -8.58 -10.61
C ASP A 92 1.17 -7.08 -10.83
N GLY A 93 0.73 -6.35 -9.81
CA GLY A 93 0.33 -4.94 -9.90
C GLY A 93 -1.16 -4.74 -9.60
N ILE A 94 -1.70 -3.61 -10.03
CA ILE A 94 -3.13 -3.31 -9.86
C ILE A 94 -3.93 -4.21 -10.81
N ALA A 95 -5.13 -4.62 -10.41
CA ALA A 95 -6.07 -5.31 -11.27
C ALA A 95 -7.51 -4.96 -10.89
N LEU A 96 -8.44 -5.18 -11.81
CA LEU A 96 -9.87 -5.03 -11.57
C LEU A 96 -10.45 -6.39 -11.15
N PHE A 97 -11.17 -6.39 -10.03
CA PHE A 97 -11.87 -7.53 -9.48
C PHE A 97 -13.37 -7.24 -9.47
N ASP A 98 -14.18 -8.29 -9.63
CA ASP A 98 -15.63 -8.21 -9.45
C ASP A 98 -16.04 -8.30 -7.97
N ALA A 99 -17.34 -8.34 -7.71
CA ALA A 99 -17.90 -8.42 -6.36
C ALA A 99 -17.62 -9.78 -5.69
N GLU A 100 -17.40 -10.81 -6.50
CA GLU A 100 -17.05 -12.17 -6.10
C GLU A 100 -15.55 -12.32 -5.76
N GLY A 101 -14.73 -11.33 -6.12
CA GLY A 101 -13.29 -11.31 -5.90
C GLY A 101 -12.50 -12.01 -7.01
N GLU A 102 -13.13 -12.31 -8.14
CA GLU A 102 -12.44 -12.84 -9.31
C GLU A 102 -11.81 -11.70 -10.12
N ARG A 103 -10.59 -11.93 -10.61
CA ARG A 103 -9.90 -10.96 -11.45
C ARG A 103 -10.54 -10.96 -12.84
N VAL A 104 -11.13 -9.82 -13.22
CA VAL A 104 -11.82 -9.65 -14.50
C VAL A 104 -11.00 -8.87 -15.53
N ALA A 105 -10.04 -8.04 -15.09
CA ALA A 105 -9.12 -7.34 -15.99
C ALA A 105 -7.78 -7.01 -15.30
N GLY A 106 -6.70 -6.86 -16.08
CA GLY A 106 -5.47 -6.22 -15.62
C GLY A 106 -5.61 -4.70 -15.52
N PHE A 107 -4.53 -4.03 -15.10
CA PHE A 107 -4.46 -2.57 -15.06
C PHE A 107 -4.08 -2.00 -16.44
N ASP A 108 -4.98 -2.20 -17.39
CA ASP A 108 -4.93 -1.66 -18.74
C ASP A 108 -6.29 -1.08 -19.14
N ALA A 109 -6.29 0.05 -19.86
CA ALA A 109 -7.52 0.78 -20.15
C ALA A 109 -8.43 0.01 -21.12
N ASP A 110 -7.86 -0.75 -22.06
CA ASP A 110 -8.63 -1.52 -23.03
C ASP A 110 -9.21 -2.78 -22.37
N GLU A 111 -8.41 -3.50 -21.58
CA GLU A 111 -8.91 -4.66 -20.81
C GLU A 111 -10.04 -4.28 -19.84
N VAL A 112 -9.90 -3.16 -19.13
CA VAL A 112 -10.94 -2.66 -18.22
C VAL A 112 -12.20 -2.26 -19.01
N LYS A 113 -12.07 -1.63 -20.18
CA LYS A 113 -13.23 -1.32 -21.03
C LYS A 113 -13.95 -2.58 -21.49
N GLU A 114 -13.21 -3.61 -21.89
CA GLU A 114 -13.79 -4.87 -22.33
C GLU A 114 -14.54 -5.56 -21.19
N ALA A 115 -13.95 -5.64 -19.99
CA ALA A 115 -14.60 -6.20 -18.82
C ALA A 115 -15.88 -5.44 -18.45
N LEU A 116 -15.85 -4.10 -18.47
CA LEU A 116 -17.03 -3.28 -18.17
C LEU A 116 -18.12 -3.41 -19.25
N GLN A 117 -17.75 -3.52 -20.52
CA GLN A 117 -18.72 -3.80 -21.59
C GLN A 117 -19.35 -5.18 -21.43
N ALA A 118 -18.57 -6.19 -21.06
CA ALA A 118 -19.08 -7.54 -20.77
C ALA A 118 -20.05 -7.53 -19.58
N ALA A 119 -19.81 -6.67 -18.59
CA ALA A 119 -20.70 -6.44 -17.45
C ALA A 119 -21.93 -5.58 -17.78
N GLY A 120 -22.08 -5.07 -19.01
CA GLY A 120 -23.26 -4.33 -19.47
C GLY A 120 -23.16 -2.80 -19.40
N TYR A 121 -21.98 -2.24 -19.12
CA TYR A 121 -21.80 -0.78 -19.16
C TYR A 121 -21.86 -0.27 -20.61
N SER A 122 -22.63 0.80 -20.81
CA SER A 122 -22.87 1.33 -22.15
C SER A 122 -21.65 2.01 -22.77
N LYS A 123 -21.52 1.96 -24.09
CA LYS A 123 -20.47 2.67 -24.84
C LYS A 123 -20.58 4.20 -24.79
N THR A 124 -21.66 4.74 -24.23
CA THR A 124 -21.87 6.19 -24.09
C THR A 124 -21.12 6.74 -22.87
N ILE A 125 -21.00 5.94 -21.81
CA ILE A 125 -20.29 6.30 -20.57
C ILE A 125 -18.81 5.91 -20.61
N LEU A 126 -18.45 4.97 -21.48
CA LEU A 126 -17.08 4.57 -21.74
C LEU A 126 -16.49 5.40 -22.90
N LEU A 127 -15.26 5.85 -22.75
CA LEU A 127 -14.50 6.46 -23.85
C LEU A 127 -14.31 5.42 -24.95
N GLY A 128 -14.74 5.76 -26.17
CA GLY A 128 -14.47 4.94 -27.35
C GLY A 128 -12.98 4.64 -27.45
N SER A 129 -12.65 3.41 -27.87
CA SER A 129 -11.26 2.98 -28.03
C SER A 129 -10.54 3.99 -28.93
N ARG A 130 -9.61 4.75 -28.36
CA ARG A 130 -8.62 5.44 -29.17
C ARG A 130 -7.85 4.33 -29.86
N ALA A 131 -7.84 4.31 -31.18
CA ALA A 131 -6.96 3.43 -31.92
C ALA A 131 -5.52 3.73 -31.46
N SER A 132 -5.03 2.95 -30.49
CA SER A 132 -3.64 2.96 -30.08
C SER A 132 -2.88 2.41 -31.27
N GLY A 133 -2.34 3.32 -32.09
CA GLY A 133 -1.39 3.02 -33.15
C GLY A 133 -0.08 2.53 -32.53
N SER A 134 -0.15 1.38 -31.87
CA SER A 134 0.99 0.57 -31.47
C SER A 134 1.62 0.06 -32.75
N GLY A 135 2.66 0.77 -33.21
CA GLY A 135 3.66 0.25 -34.13
C GLY A 135 4.45 -0.86 -33.43
N GLY A 136 3.82 -2.03 -33.27
CA GLY A 136 4.44 -3.26 -32.81
C GLY A 136 5.16 -3.93 -33.98
N THR A 137 6.47 -3.82 -33.98
CA THR A 137 7.41 -4.59 -34.79
C THR A 137 7.15 -6.09 -34.67
N THR A 138 6.75 -6.73 -35.75
CA THR A 138 6.88 -8.18 -35.92
C THR A 138 8.34 -8.48 -36.20
N GLU A 139 9.07 -8.80 -35.14
CA GLU A 139 10.41 -9.35 -35.17
C GLU A 139 10.36 -10.72 -35.86
N THR A 140 10.49 -10.72 -37.19
CA THR A 140 10.72 -11.95 -37.95
C THR A 140 12.18 -12.32 -37.76
N GLN A 141 12.44 -13.29 -36.90
CA GLN A 141 13.73 -13.96 -36.81
C GLN A 141 14.14 -14.46 -38.21
N SER A 142 15.10 -13.76 -38.82
CA SER A 142 15.85 -14.24 -39.96
C SER A 142 17.32 -14.18 -39.57
N ALA A 143 17.88 -15.36 -39.33
CA ALA A 143 19.30 -15.57 -39.08
C ALA A 143 20.13 -14.87 -40.17
N LYS A 144 20.92 -13.87 -39.77
CA LYS A 144 21.98 -13.27 -40.59
C LYS A 144 23.30 -13.43 -39.85
N SER A 145 24.03 -14.44 -40.31
CA SER A 145 25.49 -14.58 -40.31
C SER A 145 26.29 -13.59 -39.47
N GLU A 146 26.92 -14.16 -38.44
CA GLU A 146 28.04 -13.66 -37.67
C GLU A 146 29.17 -13.11 -38.58
N PRO A 147 29.58 -11.84 -38.46
CA PRO A 147 30.78 -11.34 -39.12
C PRO A 147 32.03 -11.66 -38.28
N ALA A 148 32.99 -12.33 -38.91
CA ALA A 148 34.27 -12.77 -38.34
C ALA A 148 35.05 -11.69 -37.57
N PRO A 149 35.80 -12.06 -36.51
CA PRO A 149 36.56 -11.11 -35.71
C PRO A 149 37.75 -10.54 -36.49
N ARG A 150 37.84 -9.20 -36.53
CA ARG A 150 38.98 -8.47 -37.11
C ARG A 150 40.23 -8.67 -36.24
N ALA A 151 41.30 -9.16 -36.86
CA ALA A 151 42.63 -9.29 -36.25
C ALA A 151 43.15 -7.93 -35.77
N ARG A 152 43.51 -7.84 -34.48
CA ARG A 152 44.24 -6.70 -33.92
C ARG A 152 45.72 -6.86 -34.25
N SER A 153 46.24 -6.02 -35.13
CA SER A 153 47.69 -5.87 -35.32
C SER A 153 48.29 -5.14 -34.12
N TYR A 154 49.01 -5.86 -33.27
CA TYR A 154 49.90 -5.24 -32.27
C TYR A 154 51.10 -4.64 -33.01
N GLY A 155 51.13 -3.32 -33.10
CA GLY A 155 52.31 -2.57 -33.53
C GLY A 155 53.33 -2.54 -32.39
N LEU A 156 54.37 -3.38 -32.51
CA LEU A 156 55.67 -3.15 -31.90
C LEU A 156 56.42 -2.15 -32.79
N ARG A 157 56.76 -0.98 -32.25
CA ARG A 157 58.03 -0.26 -32.43
C ARG A 157 58.05 1.01 -31.60
#